data_AF-A0A9W6RUE7-F1
#
_entry.id   AF-A0A9W6RUE7-F1
#
_cell.length_a   1.000
_cell.length_b   1.000
_cell.length_c   1.000
_cell.angle_alpha   90.00
_cell.angle_beta   90.00
_cell.angle_gamma   90.00
#
_symmetry.space_group_name_H-M   'P 1'
#
loop_
_entity.id
_entity.type
_entity.pdbx_description
1 polymer ?
#
loop_
_entity_poly.entity_id
_entity_poly.type
_entity_poly.pdbx_seq_one_letter_code
_entity_poly.pdbx_strand_id
1 'polypeptide(L)'
;MTSQIHEMAANDVPARQTITIEIEPGDDPIGIINGLVLKNRLDAVLRLLGNSFGSDLEDGELWDLMVSSGYFANLTESKVNDLMWAARDTHGMSWRKIARAFEMHQSTIRRRVAKLRREYAEQGIYRTASGVHRASKAKALEVLADAESMDAAER
;
A
#
# COMPACT_ATOMS: atom_id res chain seq x y z
N MET A 1 -56.65 19.59 32.45
CA MET A 1 -55.67 18.49 32.59
C MET A 1 -54.99 18.34 31.25
N THR A 2 -53.80 18.91 31.11
CA THR A 2 -53.10 19.07 29.84
C THR A 2 -51.92 18.12 29.83
N SER A 3 -52.01 17.08 28.99
CA SER A 3 -50.96 16.06 28.85
C SER A 3 -49.80 16.66 28.06
N GLN A 4 -48.64 16.86 28.72
CA GLN A 4 -47.39 17.16 28.04
C GLN A 4 -46.81 15.85 27.50
N ILE A 5 -46.87 15.68 26.18
CA ILE A 5 -46.07 14.67 25.48
C ILE A 5 -44.67 15.26 25.35
N HIS A 6 -43.69 14.63 25.99
CA HIS A 6 -42.29 14.95 25.77
C HIS A 6 -41.94 14.59 24.32
N GLU A 7 -41.82 15.62 23.50
CA GLU A 7 -41.23 15.56 22.17
C GLU A 7 -39.72 15.33 22.36
N MET A 8 -39.30 14.07 22.30
CA MET A 8 -37.89 13.70 22.26
C MET A 8 -37.31 14.25 20.95
N ALA A 9 -36.39 15.20 21.06
CA ALA A 9 -35.66 15.76 19.95
C ALA A 9 -35.00 14.63 19.13
N ALA A 10 -35.52 14.40 17.92
CA ALA A 10 -34.92 13.55 16.91
C ALA A 10 -33.73 14.27 16.28
N ASN A 11 -32.65 14.48 17.04
CA ASN A 11 -31.41 15.07 16.54
C ASN A 11 -30.22 14.28 17.08
N ASP A 12 -29.81 13.25 16.32
CA ASP A 12 -28.41 12.92 16.00
C ASP A 12 -28.31 11.53 15.35
N VAL A 13 -28.95 11.37 14.19
CA VAL A 13 -28.53 10.32 13.25
C VAL A 13 -27.49 10.97 12.35
N PRO A 14 -26.20 10.56 12.38
CA PRO A 14 -25.19 11.13 11.51
C PRO A 14 -25.64 11.01 10.05
N ALA A 15 -25.59 12.13 9.33
CA ALA A 15 -26.08 12.23 7.96
C ALA A 15 -25.46 11.11 7.11
N ARG A 16 -26.31 10.34 6.41
CA ARG A 16 -25.88 9.25 5.54
C ARG A 16 -24.95 9.79 4.46
N GLN A 17 -23.64 9.58 4.62
CA GLN A 17 -22.64 9.92 3.63
C GLN A 17 -22.44 8.75 2.69
N THR A 18 -22.67 8.96 1.40
CA THR A 18 -22.41 7.95 0.37
C THR A 18 -21.10 8.28 -0.33
N ILE A 19 -20.10 7.41 -0.19
CA ILE A 19 -18.81 7.51 -0.88
C ILE A 19 -18.84 6.56 -2.07
N THR A 20 -18.60 7.09 -3.27
CA THR A 20 -18.51 6.28 -4.50
C THR A 20 -17.04 6.06 -4.81
N ILE A 21 -16.62 4.80 -4.90
CA ILE A 21 -15.25 4.40 -5.26
C ILE A 21 -15.34 3.64 -6.58
N GLU A 22 -14.67 4.16 -7.61
CA GLU A 22 -14.56 3.51 -8.92
C GLU A 22 -13.35 2.57 -8.91
N ILE A 23 -13.52 1.33 -9.37
CA ILE A 23 -12.51 0.27 -9.29
C ILE A 23 -12.34 -0.36 -10.67
N GLU A 24 -11.09 -0.50 -11.12
CA GLU A 24 -10.76 -1.11 -12.41
C GLU A 24 -10.68 -2.64 -12.33
N PRO A 25 -10.93 -3.37 -13.44
CA PRO A 25 -10.81 -4.82 -13.48
C PRO A 25 -9.35 -5.28 -13.25
N GLY A 26 -9.08 -5.88 -12.09
CA GLY A 26 -7.76 -6.39 -11.70
C GLY A 26 -7.29 -5.92 -10.32
N ASP A 27 -7.92 -4.85 -9.83
CA ASP A 27 -7.80 -4.41 -8.45
C ASP A 27 -8.74 -5.28 -7.56
N ASP A 28 -8.25 -5.75 -6.40
CA ASP A 28 -9.08 -6.39 -5.35
C ASP A 28 -9.26 -5.52 -4.08
N PRO A 29 -9.70 -4.25 -4.20
CA PRO A 29 -10.04 -3.42 -3.06
C PRO A 29 -11.35 -3.87 -2.43
N ILE A 30 -12.21 -4.58 -3.19
CA ILE A 30 -13.43 -5.19 -2.66
C ILE A 30 -13.11 -6.28 -1.65
N GLY A 31 -12.14 -7.17 -1.91
CA GLY A 31 -11.71 -8.19 -0.95
C GLY A 31 -11.13 -7.59 0.33
N ILE A 32 -10.39 -6.49 0.21
CA ILE A 32 -9.83 -5.74 1.35
C ILE A 32 -10.94 -5.04 2.15
N ILE A 33 -11.83 -4.31 1.49
CA ILE A 33 -12.94 -3.59 2.12
C ILE A 33 -13.92 -4.59 2.75
N ASN A 34 -14.29 -5.66 2.04
CA ASN A 34 -15.13 -6.73 2.59
C ASN A 34 -14.43 -7.44 3.74
N GLY A 35 -13.12 -7.65 3.66
CA GLY A 35 -12.34 -8.21 4.76
C GLY A 35 -12.37 -7.34 6.02
N LEU A 36 -12.34 -6.01 5.87
CA LEU A 36 -12.49 -5.08 6.98
C LEU A 36 -13.93 -5.04 7.52
N VAL A 37 -14.94 -5.07 6.65
CA VAL A 37 -16.36 -5.10 7.04
C VAL A 37 -16.69 -6.38 7.80
N LEU A 38 -16.31 -7.54 7.27
CA LEU A 38 -16.57 -8.85 7.89
C LEU A 38 -15.88 -9.01 9.24
N LYS A 39 -14.76 -8.31 9.45
CA LYS A 39 -14.04 -8.31 10.73
C LYS A 39 -14.48 -7.19 11.68
N ASN A 40 -15.47 -6.36 11.29
CA ASN A 40 -15.93 -5.19 12.03
C ASN A 40 -14.82 -4.14 12.30
N ARG A 41 -13.89 -3.98 11.36
CA ARG A 41 -12.69 -3.11 11.50
C ARG A 41 -12.69 -1.89 10.60
N LEU A 42 -13.68 -1.77 9.72
CA LEU A 42 -13.73 -0.68 8.73
C LEU A 42 -13.87 0.70 9.39
N ASP A 43 -14.72 0.84 10.42
CA ASP A 43 -14.94 2.12 11.11
C ASP A 43 -13.65 2.64 11.77
N ALA A 44 -12.97 1.79 12.53
CA ALA A 44 -11.71 2.13 13.20
C ALA A 44 -10.61 2.55 12.20
N VAL A 45 -10.50 1.87 11.06
CA VAL A 45 -9.54 2.21 9.99
C VAL A 45 -9.88 3.54 9.32
N LEU A 46 -11.17 3.82 9.08
CA LEU A 46 -11.61 5.11 8.51
C LEU A 46 -11.37 6.28 9.48
N ARG A 47 -11.61 6.08 10.79
CA ARG A 47 -11.29 7.08 11.83
C ARG A 47 -9.80 7.39 11.91
N LEU A 48 -8.96 6.36 11.79
CA LEU A 48 -7.50 6.50 11.74
C LEU A 48 -7.04 7.34 10.55
N LEU A 49 -7.58 7.08 9.35
CA LEU A 49 -7.24 7.83 8.14
C LEU A 49 -7.82 9.26 8.16
N GLY A 50 -8.92 9.47 8.89
CA GLY A 50 -9.60 10.76 9.05
C GLY A 50 -9.01 11.71 10.09
N ASN A 51 -7.80 11.46 10.62
CA ASN A 51 -7.09 12.31 11.60
C ASN A 51 -7.73 12.44 13.00
N SER A 52 -8.60 11.52 13.43
CA SER A 52 -9.15 11.55 14.78
C SER A 52 -8.39 10.61 15.72
N PHE A 53 -7.16 10.96 16.09
CA PHE A 53 -6.52 10.36 17.26
C PHE A 53 -7.11 11.02 18.53
N GLY A 54 -8.21 10.46 19.02
CA GLY A 54 -8.70 10.68 20.38
C GLY A 54 -8.29 9.50 21.25
N SER A 55 -7.76 9.75 22.43
CA SER A 55 -7.15 8.81 23.38
C SER A 55 -8.10 7.79 24.04
N ASP A 56 -9.24 7.47 23.42
CA ASP A 56 -10.33 6.71 24.01
C ASP A 56 -10.57 5.37 23.28
N LEU A 57 -9.51 4.71 22.80
CA LEU A 57 -9.61 3.36 22.24
C LEU A 57 -9.53 2.33 23.36
N GLU A 58 -10.49 1.41 23.42
CA GLU A 58 -10.41 0.23 24.28
C GLU A 58 -9.28 -0.70 23.81
N ASP A 59 -8.66 -1.47 24.72
CA ASP A 59 -7.48 -2.31 24.43
C ASP A 59 -7.70 -3.28 23.24
N GLY A 60 -8.90 -3.86 23.12
CA GLY A 60 -9.25 -4.75 22.01
C GLY A 60 -9.34 -4.03 20.66
N GLU A 61 -9.89 -2.82 20.66
CA GLU A 61 -9.99 -1.97 19.47
C GLU A 61 -8.62 -1.45 19.04
N LEU A 62 -7.79 -1.04 19.99
CA LEU A 62 -6.40 -0.64 19.76
C LEU A 62 -5.60 -1.77 19.12
N TRP A 63 -5.70 -2.99 19.64
CA TRP A 63 -5.02 -4.17 19.07
C TRP A 63 -5.45 -4.42 17.62
N ASP A 64 -6.77 -4.44 17.36
CA ASP A 64 -7.30 -4.68 16.02
C ASP A 64 -6.90 -3.58 15.03
N LEU A 65 -6.84 -2.33 15.49
CA LEU A 65 -6.37 -1.20 14.70
C LEU A 65 -4.87 -1.28 14.43
N MET A 66 -4.05 -1.65 15.40
CA MET A 66 -2.61 -1.87 15.21
C MET A 66 -2.34 -2.96 14.18
N VAL A 67 -3.02 -4.10 14.28
CA VAL A 67 -2.88 -5.22 13.33
C VAL A 67 -3.30 -4.80 11.94
N SER A 68 -4.44 -4.11 11.81
CA SER A 68 -4.96 -3.68 10.51
C SER A 68 -4.07 -2.61 9.88
N SER A 69 -3.59 -1.64 10.67
CA SER A 69 -2.67 -0.61 10.21
C SER A 69 -1.34 -1.19 9.77
N GLY A 70 -0.79 -2.15 10.52
CA GLY A 70 0.42 -2.88 10.12
C GLY A 70 0.23 -3.64 8.81
N TYR A 71 -0.92 -4.29 8.63
CA TYR A 71 -1.26 -4.95 7.37
C TYR A 71 -1.32 -3.95 6.20
N PHE A 72 -2.00 -2.80 6.37
CA PHE A 72 -2.09 -1.78 5.33
C PHE A 72 -0.74 -1.13 5.01
N ALA A 73 0.06 -0.85 6.03
CA ALA A 73 1.40 -0.33 5.85
C ALA A 73 2.26 -1.30 5.03
N ASN A 74 2.25 -2.59 5.39
CA ASN A 74 2.98 -3.63 4.66
C ASN A 74 2.50 -3.79 3.22
N LEU A 75 1.18 -3.80 3.00
CA LEU A 75 0.60 -3.91 1.66
C LEU A 75 0.97 -2.70 0.80
N THR A 76 0.85 -1.49 1.35
CA THR A 76 1.20 -0.24 0.67
C THR A 76 2.69 -0.20 0.37
N GLU A 77 3.54 -0.55 1.32
CA GLU A 77 4.99 -0.62 1.13
C GLU A 77 5.36 -1.65 0.05
N SER A 78 4.72 -2.82 0.05
CA SER A 78 4.91 -3.85 -0.98
C SER A 78 4.55 -3.33 -2.38
N LYS A 79 3.41 -2.65 -2.54
CA LYS A 79 2.99 -2.05 -3.80
C LYS A 79 3.90 -0.92 -4.26
N VAL A 80 4.30 -0.05 -3.35
CA VAL A 80 5.26 1.03 -3.61
C VAL A 80 6.60 0.44 -4.10
N ASN A 81 7.08 -0.61 -3.46
CA ASN A 81 8.30 -1.32 -3.84
C ASN A 81 8.19 -1.95 -5.25
N ASP A 82 7.06 -2.59 -5.57
CA ASP A 82 6.84 -3.16 -6.90
C ASP A 82 6.77 -2.07 -7.98
N LEU A 83 6.10 -0.94 -7.71
CA LEU A 83 6.04 0.20 -8.63
C LEU A 83 7.42 0.82 -8.86
N MET A 84 8.25 0.96 -7.82
CA MET A 84 9.63 1.42 -7.98
C MET A 84 10.44 0.47 -8.88
N TRP A 85 10.28 -0.84 -8.67
CA TRP A 85 10.95 -1.85 -9.46
C TRP A 85 10.48 -1.87 -10.91
N ALA A 86 9.17 -1.80 -11.14
CA ALA A 86 8.55 -1.71 -12.46
C ALA A 86 8.98 -0.44 -13.22
N ALA A 87 8.94 0.71 -12.56
CA ALA A 87 9.34 1.98 -13.14
C ALA A 87 10.80 1.93 -13.63
N ARG A 88 11.68 1.28 -12.86
CA ARG A 88 13.08 1.14 -13.25
C ARG A 88 13.28 0.07 -14.33
N ASP A 89 12.89 -1.17 -14.07
CA ASP A 89 13.35 -2.34 -14.84
C ASP A 89 12.44 -2.67 -16.01
N THR A 90 11.16 -2.33 -15.92
CA THR A 90 10.20 -2.54 -17.00
C THR A 90 10.06 -1.29 -17.88
N HIS A 91 9.99 -0.11 -17.27
CA HIS A 91 9.77 1.14 -18.00
C HIS A 91 11.04 1.96 -18.26
N GLY A 92 12.20 1.55 -17.74
CA GLY A 92 13.47 2.23 -17.99
C GLY A 92 13.51 3.67 -17.48
N MET A 93 12.71 4.03 -16.47
CA MET A 93 12.68 5.40 -15.96
C MET A 93 14.00 5.75 -15.25
N SER A 94 14.44 7.01 -15.39
CA SER A 94 15.63 7.51 -14.70
C SER A 94 15.39 7.63 -13.20
N TRP A 95 16.45 7.45 -12.41
CA TRP A 95 16.37 7.52 -10.94
C TRP A 95 15.83 8.84 -10.43
N ARG A 96 16.16 9.95 -11.11
CA ARG A 96 15.64 11.29 -10.80
C ARG A 96 14.13 11.38 -10.97
N LYS A 97 13.58 10.79 -12.05
CA LYS A 97 12.14 10.81 -12.31
C LYS A 97 11.37 9.99 -11.27
N ILE A 98 11.88 8.81 -10.92
CA ILE A 98 11.28 7.94 -9.90
C ILE A 98 11.31 8.63 -8.53
N ALA A 99 12.46 9.19 -8.15
CA ALA A 99 12.61 9.93 -6.90
C ALA A 99 11.63 11.11 -6.77
N ARG A 100 11.42 11.86 -7.86
CA ARG A 100 10.44 12.95 -7.89
C ARG A 100 9.00 12.44 -7.73
N ALA A 101 8.65 11.32 -8.37
CA ALA A 101 7.30 10.75 -8.31
C ALA A 101 6.92 10.25 -6.91
N PHE A 102 7.87 9.68 -6.18
CA PHE A 102 7.65 9.18 -4.81
C PHE A 102 8.01 10.19 -3.73
N GLU A 103 8.48 11.39 -4.09
CA GLU A 103 8.97 12.41 -3.15
C GLU A 103 10.05 11.87 -2.18
N MET A 104 10.92 10.98 -2.68
CA MET A 104 11.99 10.35 -1.90
C MET A 104 13.36 10.68 -2.47
N HIS A 105 14.41 10.65 -1.63
CA HIS A 105 15.79 10.75 -2.11
C HIS A 105 16.14 9.62 -3.09
N GLN A 106 16.86 9.96 -4.17
CA GLN A 106 17.31 8.98 -5.17
C GLN A 106 18.11 7.82 -4.58
N SER A 107 18.95 8.08 -3.56
CA SER A 107 19.71 7.06 -2.84
C SER A 107 18.80 6.05 -2.13
N THR A 108 17.69 6.51 -1.54
CA THR A 108 16.69 5.64 -0.90
C THR A 108 16.01 4.73 -1.91
N ILE A 109 15.56 5.29 -3.04
CA ILE A 109 14.94 4.53 -4.13
C ILE A 109 15.90 3.46 -4.66
N ARG A 110 17.12 3.86 -5.02
CA ARG A 110 18.16 2.95 -5.52
C ARG A 110 18.42 1.80 -4.55
N ARG A 111 18.57 2.11 -3.26
CA ARG A 111 18.79 1.10 -2.22
C ARG A 111 17.61 0.13 -2.10
N ARG A 112 16.38 0.62 -2.15
CA ARG A 112 15.16 -0.22 -2.10
C ARG A 112 15.07 -1.15 -3.30
N VAL A 113 15.24 -0.62 -4.51
CA VAL A 113 15.20 -1.42 -5.75
C VAL A 113 16.33 -2.45 -5.77
N ALA A 114 17.56 -2.08 -5.41
CA ALA A 114 18.68 -3.02 -5.33
C ALA A 114 18.43 -4.15 -4.32
N LYS A 115 17.85 -3.83 -3.16
CA LYS A 115 17.45 -4.84 -2.16
C LYS A 115 16.41 -5.80 -2.74
N LEU A 116 15.34 -5.27 -3.35
CA LEU A 116 14.27 -6.07 -3.96
C LEU A 116 14.81 -7.01 -5.03
N ARG A 117 15.63 -6.50 -5.97
CA ARG A 117 16.20 -7.33 -7.03
C ARG A 117 17.01 -8.50 -6.47
N ARG A 118 17.79 -8.30 -5.39
CA ARG A 118 18.54 -9.38 -4.74
C ARG A 118 17.61 -10.41 -4.11
N GLU A 119 16.64 -9.96 -3.31
CA GLU A 119 15.68 -10.83 -2.64
C GLU A 119 14.87 -11.68 -3.64
N TYR A 120 14.47 -11.09 -4.76
CA TYR A 120 13.77 -11.80 -5.83
C TYR A 120 14.69 -12.70 -6.66
N ALA A 121 15.91 -12.25 -6.97
CA ALA A 121 16.87 -13.05 -7.74
C ALA A 121 17.27 -14.33 -6.99
N GLU A 122 17.41 -14.26 -5.66
CA GLU A 122 17.60 -15.42 -4.80
C GLU A 122 16.47 -16.47 -4.92
N GLN A 123 15.26 -16.02 -5.26
CA GLN A 123 14.08 -16.87 -5.50
C GLN A 123 13.90 -17.24 -6.99
N GLY A 124 14.85 -16.89 -7.85
CA GLY A 124 14.77 -17.11 -9.29
C GLY A 124 13.81 -16.17 -10.01
N ILE A 125 13.46 -15.03 -9.41
CA ILE A 125 12.54 -14.04 -9.97
C ILE A 125 13.35 -12.81 -10.40
N TYR A 126 13.11 -12.31 -11.60
CA TYR A 126 13.75 -11.10 -12.11
C TYR A 126 12.77 -10.33 -13.01
N ARG A 127 13.10 -9.09 -13.34
CA ARG A 127 12.26 -8.20 -14.14
C ARG A 127 13.07 -7.62 -15.29
N THR A 128 12.44 -7.47 -16.44
CA THR A 128 13.01 -6.83 -17.63
C THR A 128 11.96 -5.91 -18.28
N ALA A 129 12.30 -5.31 -19.42
CA ALA A 129 11.39 -4.50 -20.22
C ALA A 129 10.12 -5.25 -20.66
N SER A 130 10.15 -6.59 -20.74
CA SER A 130 8.98 -7.42 -21.07
C SER A 130 8.15 -7.85 -19.85
N GLY A 131 8.55 -7.47 -18.64
CA GLY A 131 7.80 -7.75 -17.41
C GLY A 131 8.57 -8.63 -16.42
N VAL A 132 7.83 -9.33 -15.56
CA VAL A 132 8.37 -10.21 -14.51
C VAL A 132 8.56 -11.62 -15.06
N HIS A 133 9.70 -12.22 -14.73
CA HIS A 133 10.12 -13.54 -15.19
C HIS A 133 10.50 -14.41 -14.00
N ARG A 134 10.31 -15.72 -14.17
CA ARG A 134 10.80 -16.75 -13.24
C ARG A 134 11.69 -17.72 -14.00
N ALA A 135 12.90 -17.95 -13.50
CA ALA A 135 13.87 -18.88 -14.06
C ALA A 135 14.71 -19.52 -12.95
N SER A 136 15.83 -20.13 -13.31
CA SER A 136 16.82 -20.60 -12.33
C SER A 136 17.41 -19.40 -11.57
N LYS A 137 17.78 -19.63 -10.31
CA LYS A 137 18.51 -18.65 -9.49
C LYS A 137 19.75 -18.10 -10.21
N ALA A 138 20.51 -18.97 -10.87
CA ALA A 138 21.68 -18.57 -11.65
C ALA A 138 21.34 -17.55 -12.74
N LYS A 139 20.24 -17.77 -13.48
CA LYS A 139 19.82 -16.83 -14.52
C LYS A 139 19.34 -15.49 -13.93
N ALA A 140 18.59 -15.54 -12.84
CA ALA A 140 18.11 -14.33 -12.18
C ALA A 140 19.27 -13.48 -11.61
N LEU A 141 20.31 -14.12 -11.06
CA LEU A 141 21.51 -13.44 -10.57
C LEU A 141 22.37 -12.83 -11.71
N GLU A 142 22.44 -13.48 -12.87
CA GLU A 142 23.07 -12.91 -14.07
C GLU A 142 22.38 -11.60 -14.48
N VAL A 143 21.04 -11.62 -14.58
CA VAL A 143 20.25 -10.42 -14.93
C VAL A 143 20.39 -9.31 -13.88
N LEU A 144 20.48 -9.67 -12.59
CA LEU A 144 20.77 -8.72 -11.52
C LEU A 144 22.12 -8.03 -11.74
N ALA A 145 23.17 -8.78 -12.08
CA ALA A 145 24.51 -8.22 -12.29
C ALA A 145 24.54 -7.23 -13.47
N ASP A 146 23.81 -7.53 -14.54
CA ASP A 146 23.63 -6.62 -15.67
C ASP A 146 22.92 -5.33 -15.23
N ALA A 147 21.84 -5.44 -14.46
CA ALA A 147 21.09 -4.30 -13.96
C ALA A 147 21.92 -3.42 -13.01
N GLU A 148 22.71 -4.03 -12.11
CA GLU A 148 23.63 -3.29 -11.22
C GLU A 148 24.74 -2.57 -11.99
N SER A 149 25.22 -3.17 -13.08
CA SER A 149 26.22 -2.56 -13.97
C SER A 149 25.66 -1.34 -14.71
N MET A 150 24.43 -1.44 -15.24
CA MET A 150 23.73 -0.32 -15.88
C MET A 150 23.50 0.85 -14.90
N ASP A 151 23.13 0.54 -13.66
CA ASP A 151 22.90 1.57 -12.64
C ASP A 151 24.19 2.26 -12.20
N ALA A 152 25.32 1.54 -12.19
CA ALA A 152 26.62 2.11 -11.92
C ALA A 152 27.05 3.13 -12.99
N ALA A 153 26.66 2.91 -14.25
CA ALA A 153 26.92 3.85 -15.34
C ALA A 153 26.09 5.14 -15.27
N GLU A 154 24.96 5.14 -14.54
CA GLU A 154 24.08 6.31 -14.33
C GLU A 154 24.41 7.07 -13.03
N ARG A 155 25.59 6.84 -12.43
CA ARG A 155 26.07 7.59 -11.26
C ARG A 155 26.84 8.83 -11.67
#